data_AF-A0A2D0N106-F1
#
_entry.id   AF-A0A2D0N106-F1
#
_cell.length_a   1.000
_cell.length_b   1.000
_cell.length_c   1.000
_cell.angle_alpha   90.00
_cell.angle_beta   90.00
_cell.angle_gamma   90.00
#
_symmetry.space_group_name_H-M   'P 1'
#
loop_
_entity.id
_entity.type
_entity.pdbx_description
1 polymer ?
#
loop_
_entity_poly.entity_id
_entity_poly.type
_entity_poly.pdbx_seq_one_letter_code
_entity_poly.pdbx_strand_id
1 'polypeptide(L)'
;MKRYDVLIFLINKYQLRSYLEIGVRESTTFSRINLEDKIGINPGGSTLSKVLSITSDQFFLQNDRKFDLIFVDGDHRSAQALRDLKNSLISINDNGFVVVHDTMPHNLEYTQPNWCGTVFRAVQEINQDPSISLHTVNTDHGVSILSLEPSPPGPLYKDFFDFMDNLSLCLNIVTPENLAHIKFYGK
;
A
#
# COMPACT_ATOMS: atom_id res chain seq x y z
N MET A 1 16.91 -0.97 -1.25
CA MET A 1 15.61 -0.45 -1.72
C MET A 1 14.78 -0.08 -0.50
N LYS A 2 14.02 0.99 -0.56
CA LYS A 2 13.05 1.46 0.43
C LYS A 2 11.68 1.62 -0.23
N ARG A 3 10.61 1.76 0.56
CA ARG A 3 9.25 1.95 0.03
C ARG A 3 9.13 3.04 -1.04
N TYR A 4 9.79 4.19 -0.84
CA TYR A 4 9.76 5.28 -1.81
C TYR A 4 10.44 4.93 -3.15
N ASP A 5 11.40 3.99 -3.17
CA ASP A 5 12.02 3.54 -4.41
C ASP A 5 11.02 2.74 -5.26
N VAL A 6 10.16 1.94 -4.60
CA VAL A 6 9.07 1.20 -5.27
C VAL A 6 8.03 2.17 -5.85
N LEU A 7 7.64 3.18 -5.07
CA LEU A 7 6.71 4.22 -5.53
C LEU A 7 7.27 4.99 -6.74
N ILE A 8 8.52 5.45 -6.65
CA ILE A 8 9.19 6.18 -7.73
C ILE A 8 9.35 5.29 -8.98
N PHE A 9 9.67 4.01 -8.79
CA PHE A 9 9.71 3.04 -9.88
C PHE A 9 8.37 2.95 -10.61
N LEU A 10 7.25 2.80 -9.88
CA LEU A 10 5.92 2.73 -10.48
C LEU A 10 5.55 4.03 -11.21
N ILE A 11 5.82 5.18 -10.57
CA ILE A 11 5.59 6.50 -11.18
C ILE A 11 6.30 6.63 -12.53
N ASN A 12 7.60 6.29 -12.56
CA ASN A 12 8.40 6.42 -13.77
C ASN A 12 8.01 5.39 -14.84
N LYS A 13 7.80 4.14 -14.44
CA LYS A 13 7.48 3.05 -15.38
C LYS A 13 6.13 3.24 -16.05
N TYR A 14 5.12 3.67 -15.29
CA TYR A 14 3.73 3.80 -15.75
C TYR A 14 3.30 5.25 -15.99
N GLN A 15 4.23 6.21 -15.91
CA GLN A 15 3.99 7.64 -16.16
C GLN A 15 2.83 8.20 -15.32
N LEU A 16 2.74 7.76 -14.06
CA LEU A 16 1.70 8.15 -13.11
C LEU A 16 1.81 9.64 -12.79
N ARG A 17 0.69 10.34 -12.67
CA ARG A 17 0.66 11.81 -12.56
C ARG A 17 0.08 12.32 -11.26
N SER A 18 -0.74 11.52 -10.58
CA SER A 18 -1.44 11.89 -9.36
C SER A 18 -1.13 10.95 -8.19
N TYR A 19 -0.90 11.51 -7.00
CA TYR A 19 -0.47 10.77 -5.82
C TYR A 19 -1.27 11.12 -4.56
N LEU A 20 -1.68 10.10 -3.80
CA LEU A 20 -2.23 10.24 -2.45
C LEU A 20 -1.35 9.48 -1.46
N GLU A 21 -0.97 10.11 -0.35
CA GLU A 21 -0.28 9.46 0.77
C GLU A 21 -1.13 9.51 2.03
N ILE A 22 -1.42 8.35 2.61
CA ILE A 22 -2.08 8.21 3.91
C ILE A 22 -1.01 7.85 4.94
N GLY A 23 -0.82 8.73 5.93
CA GLY A 23 0.20 8.53 6.97
C GLY A 23 1.52 9.24 6.67
N VAL A 24 1.47 10.54 6.31
CA VAL A 24 2.68 11.29 5.91
C VAL A 24 3.73 11.39 7.03
N ARG A 25 3.29 11.55 8.28
CA ARG A 25 4.14 11.70 9.49
C ARG A 25 5.31 12.68 9.27
N GLU A 26 6.55 12.21 9.32
CA GLU A 26 7.77 13.03 9.15
C GLU A 26 8.05 13.41 7.68
N SER A 27 7.15 13.10 6.76
CA SER A 27 7.20 13.43 5.32
C SER A 27 8.35 12.78 4.53
N THR A 28 8.99 11.75 5.09
CA THR A 28 10.12 11.06 4.48
C THR A 28 9.77 10.51 3.09
N THR A 29 8.61 9.84 2.96
CA THR A 29 8.12 9.34 1.68
C THR A 29 7.58 10.49 0.83
N PHE A 30 6.63 11.25 1.36
CA PHE A 30 5.96 12.35 0.66
C PHE A 30 6.89 13.35 -0.03
N SER A 31 7.98 13.73 0.64
CA SER A 31 8.94 14.72 0.11
C SER A 31 9.78 14.20 -1.05
N ARG A 32 9.90 12.88 -1.22
CA ARG A 32 10.64 12.24 -2.33
C ARG A 32 9.81 12.08 -3.59
N ILE A 33 8.48 12.11 -3.47
CA ILE A 33 7.57 11.96 -4.61
C ILE A 33 7.46 13.31 -5.35
N ASN A 34 8.06 13.40 -6.53
CA ASN A 34 8.08 14.61 -7.34
C ASN A 34 6.92 14.66 -8.34
N LEU A 35 5.69 14.74 -7.82
CA LEU A 35 4.48 14.96 -8.61
C LEU A 35 3.85 16.29 -8.21
N GLU A 36 3.39 17.05 -9.20
CA GLU A 36 2.66 18.31 -8.95
C GLU A 36 1.31 18.03 -8.31
N ASP A 37 0.58 17.06 -8.82
CA ASP A 37 -0.69 16.61 -8.27
C ASP A 37 -0.45 15.54 -7.20
N LYS A 38 -0.14 15.99 -5.99
CA LYS A 38 -0.02 15.11 -4.83
C LYS A 38 -0.71 15.66 -3.61
N ILE A 39 -1.36 14.80 -2.85
CA ILE A 39 -2.03 15.11 -1.60
C ILE A 39 -1.53 14.14 -0.52
N GLY A 40 -1.27 14.65 0.67
CA GLY A 40 -0.94 13.84 1.83
C GLY A 40 -2.00 13.98 2.92
N ILE A 41 -2.21 12.94 3.72
CA ILE A 41 -3.15 12.90 4.84
C ILE A 41 -2.37 12.59 6.11
N ASN A 42 -2.47 13.47 7.11
CA ASN A 42 -1.85 13.27 8.40
C ASN A 42 -2.69 13.88 9.54
N PRO A 43 -3.43 13.07 10.32
CA PRO A 43 -4.20 13.57 11.47
C PRO A 43 -3.34 14.30 12.50
N GLY A 44 -2.06 13.95 12.61
CA GLY A 44 -1.10 14.58 13.53
C GLY A 44 -0.66 15.99 13.13
N GLY A 45 -1.13 16.52 11.99
CA GLY A 45 -0.78 17.84 11.50
C GLY A 45 0.42 17.85 10.55
N SER A 46 0.56 18.90 9.74
CA SER A 46 1.74 19.12 8.89
C SER A 46 1.89 20.60 8.56
N THR A 47 3.14 21.04 8.35
CA THR A 47 3.43 22.39 7.80
C THR A 47 3.45 22.41 6.28
N LEU A 48 3.36 21.25 5.62
CA LEU A 48 3.36 21.14 4.17
C LEU A 48 1.99 21.49 3.61
N SER A 49 1.95 22.45 2.66
CA SER A 49 0.69 22.96 2.09
C SER A 49 -0.16 21.91 1.35
N LYS A 50 0.46 20.82 0.89
CA LYS A 50 -0.20 19.70 0.20
C LYS A 50 -0.61 18.56 1.14
N VAL A 51 -0.49 18.74 2.46
CA VAL A 51 -0.84 17.73 3.46
C VAL A 51 -2.01 18.21 4.30
N LEU A 52 -3.11 17.48 4.26
CA LEU A 52 -4.33 17.76 5.01
C LEU A 52 -4.25 17.18 6.41
N SER A 53 -4.60 17.99 7.40
CA SER A 53 -4.60 17.62 8.82
C SER A 53 -5.93 16.99 9.25
N ILE A 54 -6.30 15.89 8.59
CA ILE A 54 -7.55 15.14 8.78
C ILE A 54 -7.30 13.63 8.80
N THR A 55 -8.29 12.83 9.18
CA THR A 55 -8.22 11.36 9.05
C THR A 55 -8.44 10.90 7.61
N SER A 56 -7.93 9.71 7.27
CA SER A 56 -8.22 9.07 5.98
C SER A 56 -9.72 8.83 5.82
N ASP A 57 -10.42 8.41 6.87
CA ASP A 57 -11.88 8.27 6.85
C ASP A 57 -12.58 9.59 6.47
N GLN A 58 -12.18 10.71 7.09
CA GLN A 58 -12.72 12.05 6.74
C GLN A 58 -12.37 12.44 5.31
N PHE A 59 -11.14 12.18 4.87
CA PHE A 59 -10.71 12.45 3.49
C PHE A 59 -11.56 11.67 2.48
N PHE A 60 -11.71 10.36 2.66
CA PHE A 60 -12.45 9.53 1.73
C PHE A 60 -13.96 9.82 1.70
N LEU A 61 -14.55 10.29 2.80
CA LEU A 61 -15.96 10.73 2.82
C LEU A 61 -16.23 11.93 1.89
N GLN A 62 -15.25 12.79 1.65
CA GLN A 62 -15.38 13.99 0.84
C GLN A 62 -14.65 13.90 -0.50
N ASN A 63 -13.88 12.84 -0.74
CA ASN A 63 -13.07 12.67 -1.93
C ASN A 63 -13.94 12.22 -3.11
N ASP A 64 -13.95 13.03 -4.17
CA ASP A 64 -14.67 12.78 -5.43
C ASP A 64 -13.72 12.49 -6.61
N ARG A 65 -12.40 12.45 -6.34
CA ARG A 65 -11.37 12.28 -7.36
C ARG A 65 -10.67 10.93 -7.25
N LYS A 66 -10.10 10.51 -8.37
CA LYS A 66 -9.25 9.32 -8.47
C LYS A 66 -7.77 9.70 -8.55
N PHE A 67 -6.91 8.74 -8.18
CA PHE A 67 -5.45 8.88 -8.20
C PHE A 67 -4.78 7.76 -8.99
N ASP A 68 -3.62 8.03 -9.56
CA ASP A 68 -2.80 7.05 -10.25
C ASP A 68 -1.98 6.20 -9.26
N LEU A 69 -1.60 6.77 -8.13
CA LEU A 69 -0.89 6.07 -7.07
C LEU A 69 -1.41 6.49 -5.70
N ILE A 70 -1.80 5.52 -4.89
CA ILE A 70 -2.16 5.74 -3.49
C ILE A 70 -1.22 4.93 -2.61
N PHE A 71 -0.58 5.57 -1.64
CA PHE A 71 0.31 4.94 -0.67
C PHE A 71 -0.32 4.95 0.72
N VAL A 72 -0.39 3.78 1.36
CA VAL A 72 -0.97 3.57 2.69
C VAL A 72 0.11 3.16 3.68
N ASP A 73 0.39 4.05 4.64
CA ASP A 73 1.34 3.85 5.75
C ASP A 73 0.86 4.63 7.00
N GLY A 74 -0.44 4.54 7.26
CA GLY A 74 -1.14 5.25 8.33
C GLY A 74 -1.22 4.44 9.63
N ASP A 75 -2.41 3.92 9.92
CA ASP A 75 -2.66 3.13 11.13
C ASP A 75 -2.40 1.64 10.88
N HIS A 76 -1.59 1.02 11.73
CA HIS A 76 -1.18 -0.37 11.55
C HIS A 76 -2.15 -1.41 12.13
N ARG A 77 -3.35 -1.00 12.55
CA ARG A 77 -4.43 -1.94 12.92
C ARG A 77 -5.15 -2.39 11.66
N SER A 78 -5.30 -3.70 11.50
CA SER A 78 -5.91 -4.31 10.31
C SER A 78 -7.27 -3.72 9.94
N ALA A 79 -8.11 -3.41 10.93
CA ALA A 79 -9.43 -2.83 10.69
C ALA A 79 -9.38 -1.44 10.02
N GLN A 80 -8.42 -0.58 10.38
CA GLN A 80 -8.24 0.72 9.72
C GLN A 80 -7.52 0.55 8.38
N ALA A 81 -6.42 -0.21 8.35
CA ALA A 81 -5.68 -0.48 7.12
C ALA A 81 -6.58 -1.07 6.02
N LEU A 82 -7.48 -1.98 6.37
CA LEU A 82 -8.46 -2.56 5.44
C LEU A 82 -9.44 -1.51 4.90
N ARG A 83 -9.93 -0.59 5.74
CA ARG A 83 -10.78 0.51 5.27
C ARG A 83 -10.03 1.43 4.33
N ASP A 84 -8.80 1.79 4.69
CA ASP A 84 -7.94 2.62 3.87
C ASP A 84 -7.67 1.95 2.51
N LEU A 85 -7.36 0.65 2.50
CA LEU A 85 -7.17 -0.13 1.27
C LEU A 85 -8.45 -0.18 0.42
N LYS A 86 -9.61 -0.52 0.99
CA LYS A 86 -10.89 -0.57 0.25
C LYS A 86 -11.24 0.79 -0.37
N ASN A 87 -11.13 1.87 0.41
CA ASN A 87 -11.38 3.21 -0.10
C ASN A 87 -10.35 3.65 -1.14
N SER A 88 -9.09 3.25 -0.98
CA SER A 88 -8.04 3.50 -1.97
C SER A 88 -8.35 2.79 -3.28
N LEU A 89 -8.76 1.52 -3.25
CA LEU A 89 -9.12 0.74 -4.44
C LEU A 89 -10.33 1.34 -5.19
N ILE A 90 -11.28 1.96 -4.49
CA ILE A 90 -12.39 2.72 -5.10
C ILE A 90 -11.88 4.04 -5.71
N SER A 91 -10.87 4.65 -5.09
CA SER A 91 -10.33 5.97 -5.44
C SER A 91 -9.11 5.90 -6.38
N ILE A 92 -8.77 4.74 -6.94
CA ILE A 92 -7.73 4.66 -7.98
C ILE A 92 -8.33 4.76 -9.39
N ASN A 93 -7.53 5.30 -10.30
CA ASN A 93 -7.74 5.15 -11.73
C ASN A 93 -7.58 3.68 -12.14
N ASP A 94 -8.20 3.29 -13.25
CA ASP A 94 -8.18 1.88 -13.72
C ASP A 94 -6.73 1.38 -13.90
N ASN A 95 -5.85 2.25 -14.41
CA ASN A 95 -4.42 1.97 -14.56
C ASN A 95 -3.58 2.35 -13.32
N GLY A 96 -4.20 2.73 -12.21
CA GLY A 96 -3.52 3.13 -10.98
C GLY A 96 -3.14 1.98 -10.04
N PHE A 97 -2.35 2.31 -9.02
CA PHE A 97 -1.84 1.35 -8.04
C PHE A 97 -2.18 1.82 -6.62
N VAL A 98 -2.50 0.86 -5.75
CA VAL A 98 -2.45 1.08 -4.30
C VAL A 98 -1.21 0.37 -3.77
N VAL A 99 -0.38 1.06 -3.00
CA VAL A 99 0.81 0.51 -2.37
C VAL A 99 0.65 0.62 -0.86
N VAL A 100 0.96 -0.44 -0.14
CA VAL A 100 0.86 -0.49 1.33
C VAL A 100 2.14 -1.04 1.93
N HIS A 101 2.60 -0.38 2.99
CA HIS A 101 3.83 -0.72 3.71
C HIS A 101 3.54 -1.67 4.87
N ASP A 102 4.59 -2.21 5.49
CA ASP A 102 4.51 -3.02 6.71
C ASP A 102 3.67 -4.30 6.57
N THR A 103 3.70 -4.91 5.40
CA THR A 103 2.88 -6.10 5.10
C THR A 103 3.55 -7.42 5.42
N MET A 104 4.85 -7.40 5.73
CA MET A 104 5.68 -8.58 5.91
C MET A 104 6.44 -8.53 7.25
N PRO A 105 5.74 -8.63 8.39
CA PRO A 105 6.36 -8.70 9.71
C PRO A 105 7.31 -9.91 9.80
N HIS A 106 8.53 -9.68 10.28
CA HIS A 106 9.57 -10.74 10.33
C HIS A 106 9.30 -11.81 11.40
N ASN A 107 8.57 -11.45 12.45
CA ASN A 107 8.18 -12.33 13.56
C ASN A 107 7.03 -11.68 14.36
N LEU A 108 6.59 -12.33 15.43
CA LEU A 108 5.50 -11.83 16.28
C LEU A 108 5.78 -10.45 16.91
N GLU A 109 7.03 -10.12 17.21
CA GLU A 109 7.38 -8.80 17.78
C GLU A 109 7.09 -7.67 16.77
N TYR A 110 7.32 -7.92 15.49
CA TYR A 110 6.98 -6.96 14.43
C TYR A 110 5.48 -6.79 14.24
N THR A 111 4.63 -7.59 14.89
CA THR A 111 3.17 -7.40 14.85
C THR A 111 2.65 -6.39 15.88
N GLN A 112 3.54 -5.78 16.66
CA GLN A 112 3.16 -4.74 17.63
C GLN A 112 2.82 -3.41 16.93
N PRO A 113 1.98 -2.54 17.54
CA PRO A 113 1.50 -1.30 16.91
C PRO A 113 2.58 -0.29 16.48
N ASN A 114 3.78 -0.36 17.06
CA ASN A 114 4.90 0.53 16.72
C ASN A 114 5.82 -0.05 15.61
N TRP A 115 5.54 -1.28 15.17
CA TRP A 115 6.26 -1.97 14.09
C TRP A 115 5.36 -2.10 12.87
N CYS A 116 5.09 -3.31 12.39
CA CYS A 116 4.19 -3.54 11.24
C CYS A 116 2.73 -3.69 11.66
N GLY A 117 2.47 -3.85 12.96
CA GLY A 117 1.14 -4.11 13.48
C GLY A 117 0.49 -5.35 12.85
N THR A 118 -0.71 -5.17 12.34
CA THR A 118 -1.54 -6.25 11.78
C THR A 118 -1.93 -6.01 10.32
N VAL A 119 -1.19 -5.16 9.62
CA VAL A 119 -1.47 -4.76 8.22
C VAL A 119 -1.53 -5.97 7.28
N PHE A 120 -0.68 -6.97 7.50
CA PHE A 120 -0.70 -8.23 6.74
C PHE A 120 -2.09 -8.91 6.69
N ARG A 121 -2.90 -8.77 7.74
CA ARG A 121 -4.28 -9.30 7.78
C ARG A 121 -5.23 -8.54 6.86
N ALA A 122 -5.03 -7.23 6.72
CA ALA A 122 -5.82 -6.40 5.80
C ALA A 122 -5.48 -6.77 4.35
N VAL A 123 -4.20 -6.95 4.04
CA VAL A 123 -3.74 -7.39 2.71
C VAL A 123 -4.27 -8.78 2.38
N GLN A 124 -4.25 -9.71 3.34
CA GLN A 124 -4.84 -11.05 3.15
C GLN A 124 -6.31 -10.98 2.76
N GLU A 125 -7.10 -10.13 3.43
CA GLU A 125 -8.53 -9.98 3.12
C GLU A 125 -8.74 -9.40 1.71
N ILE A 126 -7.96 -8.38 1.33
CA ILE A 126 -8.00 -7.83 -0.04
C ILE A 126 -7.60 -8.89 -1.07
N ASN A 127 -6.61 -9.73 -0.78
CA ASN A 127 -6.14 -10.79 -1.66
C ASN A 127 -7.14 -11.97 -1.83
N GLN A 128 -8.33 -11.88 -1.23
CA GLN A 128 -9.43 -12.80 -1.52
C GLN A 128 -10.33 -12.31 -2.66
N ASP A 129 -10.20 -11.05 -3.07
CA ASP A 129 -10.94 -10.52 -4.21
C ASP A 129 -10.23 -10.93 -5.52
N PRO A 130 -10.87 -11.75 -6.37
CA PRO A 130 -10.25 -12.23 -7.61
C PRO A 130 -10.10 -11.15 -8.69
N SER A 131 -10.61 -9.92 -8.45
CA SER A 131 -10.43 -8.76 -9.33
C SER A 131 -9.20 -7.91 -8.99
N ILE A 132 -8.45 -8.29 -7.95
CA ILE A 132 -7.31 -7.54 -7.45
C ILE A 132 -6.05 -8.39 -7.57
N SER A 133 -4.99 -7.82 -8.16
CA SER A 133 -3.65 -8.40 -8.15
C SER A 133 -2.89 -7.94 -6.92
N LEU A 134 -2.08 -8.82 -6.34
CA LEU A 134 -1.16 -8.52 -5.26
C LEU A 134 0.24 -8.97 -5.64
N HIS A 135 1.21 -8.08 -5.45
CA HIS A 135 2.64 -8.40 -5.47
C HIS A 135 3.33 -7.72 -4.31
N THR A 136 4.11 -8.45 -3.52
CA THR A 136 4.86 -7.86 -2.41
C THR A 136 6.35 -7.84 -2.70
N VAL A 137 6.94 -6.65 -2.77
CA VAL A 137 8.38 -6.51 -2.87
C VAL A 137 8.99 -6.79 -1.50
N ASN A 138 9.88 -7.78 -1.40
CA ASN A 138 10.61 -8.11 -0.18
C ASN A 138 11.67 -7.05 0.13
N THR A 139 11.21 -5.92 0.63
CA THR A 139 12.02 -4.78 1.04
C THR A 139 11.28 -3.98 2.09
N ASP A 140 12.00 -3.29 2.97
CA ASP A 140 11.42 -2.32 3.91
C ASP A 140 10.15 -2.86 4.62
N HIS A 141 10.28 -4.00 5.30
CA HIS A 141 9.17 -4.66 6.03
C HIS A 141 7.94 -5.07 5.18
N GLY A 142 8.13 -5.20 3.86
CA GLY A 142 7.08 -5.61 2.93
C GLY A 142 6.39 -4.40 2.32
N VAL A 143 6.55 -4.24 1.00
CA VAL A 143 5.89 -3.21 0.22
C VAL A 143 4.98 -3.90 -0.79
N SER A 144 3.69 -4.00 -0.45
CA SER A 144 2.69 -4.66 -1.29
C SER A 144 2.11 -3.67 -2.29
N ILE A 145 2.06 -4.08 -3.55
CA ILE A 145 1.48 -3.36 -4.68
C ILE A 145 0.20 -4.09 -5.06
N LEU A 146 -0.89 -3.33 -5.13
CA LEU A 146 -2.23 -3.79 -5.51
C LEU A 146 -2.65 -3.08 -6.80
N SER A 147 -3.31 -3.82 -7.70
CA SER A 147 -3.94 -3.25 -8.90
C SER A 147 -5.29 -3.92 -9.23
N LEU A 148 -6.14 -3.22 -9.99
CA LEU A 148 -7.43 -3.73 -10.48
C LEU A 148 -7.23 -4.68 -11.67
N GLU A 149 -6.67 -5.85 -11.40
CA GLU A 149 -6.41 -6.89 -12.38
C GLU A 149 -6.78 -8.26 -11.82
N PRO A 150 -7.38 -9.15 -12.62
CA PRO A 150 -7.73 -10.46 -12.13
C PRO A 150 -6.50 -11.27 -11.70
N SER A 151 -6.56 -11.83 -10.49
CA SER A 151 -5.52 -12.70 -9.93
C SER A 151 -6.15 -13.80 -9.09
N PRO A 152 -5.61 -15.04 -9.11
CA PRO A 152 -6.05 -16.06 -8.17
C PRO A 152 -5.83 -15.60 -6.72
N PRO A 153 -6.78 -15.83 -5.81
CA PRO A 153 -6.62 -15.45 -4.42
C PRO A 153 -5.50 -16.28 -3.76
N GLY A 154 -4.78 -15.64 -2.84
CA GLY A 154 -3.78 -16.32 -2.02
C GLY A 154 -4.42 -17.29 -1.01
N PRO A 155 -3.65 -18.27 -0.50
CA PRO A 155 -4.15 -19.20 0.51
C PRO A 155 -4.54 -18.47 1.79
N LEU A 156 -5.62 -18.91 2.43
CA LEU A 156 -5.97 -18.50 3.79
C LEU A 156 -5.03 -19.17 4.79
N TYR A 157 -4.73 -18.46 5.88
CA TYR A 157 -3.96 -18.96 7.01
C TYR A 157 -4.77 -18.89 8.30
N LYS A 158 -4.46 -19.78 9.25
CA LYS A 158 -5.17 -19.90 10.53
C LYS A 158 -4.65 -18.94 11.60
N ASP A 159 -3.34 -18.76 11.62
CA ASP A 159 -2.64 -17.92 12.58
C ASP A 159 -1.36 -17.33 11.97
N PHE A 160 -0.58 -16.62 12.79
CA PHE A 160 0.64 -15.97 12.33
C PHE A 160 1.71 -16.96 11.87
N PHE A 161 1.83 -18.13 12.50
CA PHE A 161 2.85 -19.12 12.11
C PHE A 161 2.50 -19.74 10.76
N ASP A 162 1.22 -20.07 10.56
CA ASP A 162 0.71 -20.55 9.27
C ASP A 162 0.90 -19.50 8.16
N PHE A 163 0.71 -18.22 8.47
CA PHE A 163 1.04 -17.12 7.54
C PHE A 163 2.52 -17.09 7.19
N MET A 164 3.41 -17.22 8.18
CA MET A 164 4.86 -17.21 7.95
C MET A 164 5.34 -18.43 7.16
N ASP A 165 4.78 -19.61 7.41
CA ASP A 165 5.09 -20.83 6.67
C ASP A 165 4.65 -20.73 5.19
N ASN A 166 3.59 -19.95 4.91
CA ASN A 166 3.05 -19.73 3.57
C ASN A 166 3.32 -18.33 2.99
N LEU A 167 4.26 -17.59 3.58
CA LEU A 167 4.44 -16.15 3.36
C LEU A 167 4.53 -15.77 1.88
N SER A 168 5.36 -16.51 1.13
CA SER A 168 5.56 -16.28 -0.31
C SER A 168 4.29 -16.45 -1.13
N LEU A 169 3.40 -17.36 -0.74
CA LEU A 169 2.11 -17.61 -1.40
C LEU A 169 1.06 -16.58 -0.98
N CYS A 170 0.98 -16.24 0.30
CA CYS A 170 0.02 -15.26 0.81
C CYS A 170 0.24 -13.86 0.25
N LEU A 171 1.51 -13.47 0.06
CA LEU A 171 1.89 -12.11 -0.34
C LEU A 171 2.40 -11.99 -1.79
N ASN A 172 2.47 -13.11 -2.53
CA ASN A 172 3.04 -13.18 -3.88
C ASN A 172 4.39 -12.44 -3.97
N ILE A 173 5.35 -12.92 -3.20
CA ILE A 173 6.60 -12.20 -2.94
C ILE A 173 7.49 -12.16 -4.19
N VAL A 174 8.03 -10.98 -4.47
CA VAL A 174 9.10 -10.75 -5.44
C VAL A 174 10.30 -10.10 -4.77
N THR A 175 11.50 -10.38 -5.27
CA THR A 175 12.71 -9.70 -4.79
C THR A 175 12.81 -8.28 -5.35
N PRO A 176 13.56 -7.37 -4.71
CA PRO A 176 13.80 -6.03 -5.23
C PRO A 176 14.34 -6.01 -6.68
N GLU A 177 15.22 -6.96 -7.02
CA GLU A 177 15.82 -7.08 -8.36
C GLU A 177 14.76 -7.46 -9.41
N ASN A 178 13.71 -8.16 -8.99
CA ASN A 178 12.64 -8.63 -9.85
C ASN A 178 11.44 -7.67 -9.94
N LEU A 179 11.48 -6.51 -9.28
CA LEU A 179 10.42 -5.49 -9.37
C LEU A 179 10.14 -5.07 -10.82
N ALA A 180 11.18 -4.95 -11.65
CA ALA A 180 11.04 -4.62 -13.06
C ALA A 180 10.29 -5.69 -13.88
N HIS A 181 10.31 -6.94 -13.42
CA HIS A 181 9.74 -8.10 -14.10
C HIS A 181 8.28 -8.39 -13.71
N ILE A 182 7.72 -7.68 -12.72
CA ILE A 182 6.29 -7.75 -12.44
C ILE A 182 5.54 -7.27 -13.69
N LYS A 183 4.58 -8.09 -14.15
CA LYS A 183 3.72 -7.80 -15.29
C LYS A 183 2.34 -7.43 -14.76
N PHE A 184 2.01 -6.16 -14.92
CA PHE A 184 0.66 -5.64 -14.73
C PHE A 184 -0.01 -5.58 -16.10
N TYR A 185 -0.93 -6.50 -16.35
CA TYR A 185 -1.57 -6.68 -17.66
C TYR A 185 -2.67 -5.63 -17.83
N GLY A 186 -2.58 -4.85 -18.92
CA GLY A 186 -3.54 -3.78 -19.20
C GLY A 186 -3.10 -2.40 -18.73
N LYS A 187 -1.87 -2.26 -18.20
CA LYS A 187 -1.27 -1.00 -17.76
C LYS A 187 -0.05 -0.61 -18.59
#